data_AF-A0A850LKH7-F1
#
_entry.id   AF-A0A850LKH7-F1
#
_cell.length_a   1.000
_cell.length_b   1.000
_cell.length_c   1.000
_cell.angle_alpha   90.00
_cell.angle_beta   90.00
_cell.angle_gamma   90.00
#
_symmetry.space_group_name_H-M   'P 1'
#
loop_
_entity.id
_entity.type
_entity.pdbx_description
1 polymer ?
#
loop_
_entity_poly.entity_id
_entity_poly.type
_entity_poly.pdbx_seq_one_letter_code
_entity_poly.pdbx_strand_id
1 'polypeptide(L)'
;MPAPAGTGFPDGIARNSDKAPRRPLRPLHTLLRGAALTWCLWLAPVGAWACEARYAEHGLPGRGAETSFSNRTAAGRHEAWAPRDADLRFHAAYAVETDEYGHGVLGGLKDAKALTIHVSRPGDPRITCPAEATLPPGAVFEDIAPHLADLDGDGLPEVIAVRSTVNDGARLEIYDRRARLLAATPPIGTRNRWLAVLGAADLDGDGFMEIAYVDRPHLAKTLRIWRYRDGSLTQIASLRGLTNHRIGEEFITGGLRDCGSGPEIILASADWRQVVALRHDDEWQSRALGAFSAGAVAAALSCKTR
;
A
#
# COMPACT_ATOMS: atom_id res chain seq x y z
N MET A 1 -36.93 25.74 -40.48
CA MET A 1 -38.25 25.50 -41.11
C MET A 1 -38.02 25.15 -42.57
N PRO A 2 -38.75 24.20 -43.19
CA PRO A 2 -39.30 22.94 -42.69
C PRO A 2 -38.80 21.73 -43.51
N ALA A 3 -39.07 20.51 -43.00
CA ALA A 3 -39.10 19.28 -43.80
C ALA A 3 -40.38 19.21 -44.65
N PRO A 4 -40.45 18.25 -45.58
CA PRO A 4 -41.63 17.38 -45.71
C PRO A 4 -41.19 15.90 -45.71
N ALA A 5 -41.77 14.99 -44.91
CA ALA A 5 -43.09 14.34 -45.06
C ALA A 5 -43.29 13.75 -46.47
N GLY A 6 -43.58 12.47 -46.71
CA GLY A 6 -43.85 11.29 -45.89
C GLY A 6 -44.39 10.16 -46.79
N THR A 7 -44.93 9.11 -46.15
CA THR A 7 -45.90 8.09 -46.65
C THR A 7 -45.38 6.80 -47.30
N GLY A 8 -45.91 5.66 -46.82
CA GLY A 8 -45.99 4.41 -47.59
C GLY A 8 -45.77 3.07 -46.86
N PHE A 9 -46.67 2.65 -45.97
CA PHE A 9 -47.08 1.23 -45.79
C PHE A 9 -48.49 1.10 -46.44
N PRO A 10 -49.04 -0.08 -46.84
CA PRO A 10 -49.01 -1.35 -46.10
C PRO A 10 -49.18 -2.67 -46.93
N ASP A 11 -49.39 -3.77 -46.18
CA ASP A 11 -50.23 -4.96 -46.45
C ASP A 11 -49.73 -6.20 -47.22
N GLY A 12 -50.00 -7.37 -46.62
CA GLY A 12 -49.92 -8.69 -47.26
C GLY A 12 -49.99 -9.90 -46.31
N ILE A 13 -51.17 -10.18 -45.74
CA ILE A 13 -51.51 -11.40 -44.96
C ILE A 13 -52.11 -12.48 -45.88
N ALA A 14 -51.97 -13.76 -45.48
CA ALA A 14 -52.89 -14.90 -45.68
C ALA A 14 -52.42 -16.02 -46.64
N ARG A 15 -52.10 -17.23 -46.13
CA ARG A 15 -52.97 -18.43 -45.88
C ARG A 15 -53.25 -19.27 -47.13
N ASN A 16 -52.95 -20.58 -47.07
CA ASN A 16 -53.93 -21.70 -47.19
C ASN A 16 -53.19 -23.07 -47.08
N SER A 17 -53.56 -23.96 -46.13
CA SER A 17 -54.51 -25.09 -46.25
C SER A 17 -53.95 -26.26 -47.09
N ASP A 18 -54.06 -27.55 -46.79
CA ASP A 18 -55.14 -28.28 -46.13
C ASP A 18 -54.72 -29.76 -45.86
N LYS A 19 -55.17 -30.27 -44.70
CA LYS A 19 -55.79 -31.59 -44.42
C LYS A 19 -55.11 -32.96 -44.63
N ALA A 20 -55.21 -33.73 -43.54
CA ALA A 20 -54.99 -35.17 -43.35
C ALA A 20 -56.10 -36.09 -43.92
N PRO A 21 -55.99 -37.41 -43.73
CA PRO A 21 -57.01 -38.08 -42.89
C PRO A 21 -56.48 -39.13 -41.89
N ARG A 22 -57.31 -39.35 -40.86
CA ARG A 22 -57.19 -40.24 -39.69
C ARG A 22 -57.64 -41.68 -40.01
N ARG A 23 -57.27 -42.67 -39.15
CA ARG A 23 -58.21 -43.59 -38.44
C ARG A 23 -57.48 -44.46 -37.38
N PRO A 24 -58.20 -45.12 -36.44
CA PRO A 24 -57.88 -45.09 -35.00
C PRO A 24 -57.64 -46.49 -34.37
N LEU A 25 -57.39 -46.56 -33.06
CA LEU A 25 -57.96 -47.53 -32.11
C LEU A 25 -57.61 -47.15 -30.65
N ARG A 26 -58.54 -47.44 -29.72
CA ARG A 26 -58.59 -47.00 -28.29
C ARG A 26 -57.87 -48.01 -27.34
N PRO A 27 -58.12 -47.99 -26.00
CA PRO A 27 -57.32 -47.35 -24.97
C PRO A 27 -56.70 -48.36 -23.98
N LEU A 28 -55.71 -47.99 -23.18
CA LEU A 28 -55.44 -48.72 -21.93
C LEU A 28 -55.03 -47.77 -20.80
N HIS A 29 -55.76 -47.89 -19.70
CA HIS A 29 -55.51 -47.25 -18.42
C HIS A 29 -54.19 -47.74 -17.83
N THR A 30 -53.29 -46.85 -17.37
CA THR A 30 -52.41 -47.17 -16.23
C THR A 30 -51.85 -45.91 -15.54
N LEU A 31 -52.37 -45.67 -14.33
CA LEU A 31 -51.72 -45.21 -13.11
C LEU A 31 -50.65 -44.10 -13.18
N LEU A 32 -51.02 -42.95 -12.62
CA LEU A 32 -50.14 -42.01 -11.93
C LEU A 32 -49.20 -42.76 -10.96
N ARG A 33 -47.89 -42.68 -11.20
CA ARG A 33 -46.87 -42.83 -10.15
C ARG A 33 -45.96 -41.61 -10.22
N GLY A 34 -46.08 -40.77 -9.20
CA GLY A 34 -45.18 -39.64 -9.00
C GLY A 34 -43.75 -40.14 -8.80
N ALA A 35 -42.85 -39.74 -9.68
CA ALA A 35 -41.42 -39.82 -9.44
C ALA A 35 -41.06 -38.62 -8.56
N ALA A 36 -40.89 -38.86 -7.26
CA ALA A 36 -40.23 -37.90 -6.38
C ALA A 36 -38.77 -37.78 -6.84
N LEU A 37 -38.45 -36.67 -7.50
CA LEU A 37 -37.07 -36.30 -7.83
C LEU A 37 -36.41 -35.85 -6.51
N THR A 38 -35.76 -36.76 -5.81
CA THR A 38 -34.87 -36.40 -4.70
C THR A 38 -33.64 -35.70 -5.28
N TRP A 39 -33.63 -34.37 -5.26
CA TRP A 39 -32.43 -33.58 -5.43
C TRP A 39 -31.50 -33.83 -4.24
N CYS A 40 -30.58 -34.79 -4.37
CA CYS A 40 -29.40 -34.82 -3.53
C CYS A 40 -28.50 -33.64 -3.91
N LEU A 41 -28.71 -32.48 -3.27
CA LEU A 41 -27.68 -31.47 -3.16
C LEU A 41 -26.50 -32.09 -2.41
N TRP A 42 -25.51 -32.59 -3.15
CA TRP A 42 -24.17 -32.77 -2.62
C TRP A 42 -23.62 -31.37 -2.34
N LEU A 43 -23.89 -30.86 -1.13
CA LEU A 43 -23.06 -29.85 -0.52
C LEU A 43 -21.70 -30.51 -0.29
N ALA A 44 -20.83 -30.49 -1.30
CA ALA A 44 -19.41 -30.63 -1.05
C ALA A 44 -19.08 -29.58 0.00
N PRO A 45 -18.49 -29.94 1.15
CA PRO A 45 -17.98 -28.94 2.06
C PRO A 45 -16.97 -28.16 1.22
N VAL A 46 -17.32 -26.91 0.88
CA VAL A 46 -16.33 -25.93 0.47
C VAL A 46 -15.57 -25.65 1.76
N GLY A 47 -14.68 -26.58 2.12
CA GLY A 47 -13.76 -26.39 3.22
C GLY A 47 -13.07 -25.08 2.91
N ALA A 48 -13.18 -24.11 3.81
CA ALA A 48 -12.30 -22.96 3.79
C ALA A 48 -10.90 -23.55 3.96
N TRP A 49 -10.17 -23.72 2.85
CA TRP A 49 -8.76 -24.03 2.91
C TRP A 49 -8.13 -22.86 3.65
N ALA A 50 -7.71 -23.09 4.88
CA ALA A 50 -6.90 -22.13 5.60
C ALA A 50 -5.71 -21.81 4.69
N CYS A 51 -5.55 -20.55 4.32
CA CYS A 51 -4.37 -20.10 3.62
C CYS A 51 -3.14 -20.43 4.47
N GLU A 52 -2.08 -20.88 3.81
CA GLU A 52 -0.83 -21.18 4.48
C GLU A 52 0.10 -19.98 4.31
N ALA A 53 0.39 -19.29 5.42
CA ALA A 53 1.40 -18.24 5.45
C ALA A 53 2.78 -18.86 5.20
N ARG A 54 3.60 -18.24 4.34
CA ARG A 54 4.97 -18.71 4.10
C ARG A 54 5.94 -18.19 5.14
N TYR A 55 5.61 -17.05 5.76
CA TYR A 55 6.43 -16.37 6.76
C TYR A 55 5.68 -16.20 8.08
N ALA A 56 6.43 -15.90 9.14
CA ALA A 56 5.84 -15.52 10.41
C ALA A 56 4.91 -14.32 10.23
N GLU A 57 3.69 -14.41 10.77
CA GLU A 57 2.60 -13.44 10.53
C GLU A 57 2.99 -12.01 10.92
N HIS A 58 3.78 -11.86 11.99
CA HIS A 58 4.30 -10.59 12.49
C HIS A 58 5.70 -10.23 11.98
N GLY A 59 6.24 -11.01 11.04
CA GLY A 59 7.59 -10.84 10.52
C GLY A 59 8.69 -11.01 11.58
N LEU A 60 9.81 -10.33 11.36
CA LEU A 60 10.94 -10.30 12.28
C LEU A 60 10.65 -9.36 13.48
N PRO A 61 11.14 -9.67 14.70
CA PRO A 61 10.91 -8.82 15.87
C PRO A 61 11.37 -7.37 15.65
N GLY A 62 10.49 -6.39 15.91
CA GLY A 62 10.80 -4.96 15.76
C GLY A 62 10.91 -4.46 14.32
N ARG A 63 10.63 -5.32 13.32
CA ARG A 63 10.78 -5.03 11.89
C ARG A 63 9.43 -4.81 11.17
N GLY A 64 8.42 -4.39 11.93
CA GLY A 64 7.06 -4.19 11.45
C GLY A 64 6.48 -2.84 11.84
N ALA A 65 5.46 -2.43 11.10
CA ALA A 65 4.65 -1.26 11.37
C ALA A 65 3.17 -1.65 11.40
N GLU A 66 2.40 -0.88 12.15
CA GLU A 66 0.96 -1.04 12.26
C GLU A 66 0.27 0.32 12.25
N THR A 67 -0.87 0.41 11.56
CA THR A 67 -1.75 1.59 11.62
C THR A 67 -3.22 1.17 11.66
N SER A 68 -4.06 2.05 12.16
CA SER A 68 -5.51 1.86 12.22
C SER A 68 -6.18 2.47 11.01
N PHE A 69 -7.26 1.85 10.53
CA PHE A 69 -8.11 2.44 9.49
C PHE A 69 -9.57 2.01 9.66
N SER A 70 -10.49 2.81 9.12
CA SER A 70 -11.91 2.47 9.12
C SER A 70 -12.22 1.57 7.93
N ASN A 71 -12.99 0.50 8.15
CA ASN A 71 -13.44 -0.39 7.07
C ASN A 71 -14.54 0.27 6.20
N ARG A 72 -14.19 1.36 5.51
CA ARG A 72 -15.10 2.21 4.75
C ARG A 72 -14.40 2.75 3.51
N THR A 73 -15.03 2.54 2.35
CA THR A 73 -14.71 3.24 1.11
C THR A 73 -15.90 4.07 0.65
N ALA A 74 -15.71 4.89 -0.39
CA ALA A 74 -16.82 5.53 -1.12
C ALA A 74 -17.84 4.51 -1.66
N ALA A 75 -17.38 3.31 -2.05
CA ALA A 75 -18.21 2.25 -2.63
C ALA A 75 -18.73 1.21 -1.61
N GLY A 76 -18.35 1.30 -0.34
CA GLY A 76 -18.74 0.33 0.69
C GLY A 76 -17.70 0.13 1.77
N ARG A 77 -16.92 -0.95 1.68
CA ARG A 77 -15.93 -1.41 2.67
C ARG A 77 -14.72 -2.03 1.98
N HIS A 78 -13.54 -1.95 2.58
CA HIS A 78 -12.31 -2.56 2.07
C HIS A 78 -12.29 -4.07 2.31
N GLU A 79 -12.67 -4.49 3.53
CA GLU A 79 -12.55 -5.84 4.03
C GLU A 79 -13.94 -6.47 4.19
N ALA A 80 -14.26 -7.46 3.35
CA ALA A 80 -15.61 -8.02 3.26
C ALA A 80 -16.05 -8.81 4.49
N TRP A 81 -15.09 -9.35 5.24
CA TRP A 81 -15.29 -10.20 6.44
C TRP A 81 -15.60 -9.38 7.70
N ALA A 82 -15.28 -8.09 7.71
CA ALA A 82 -15.59 -7.18 8.80
C ALA A 82 -16.81 -6.31 8.48
N PRO A 83 -17.57 -5.86 9.48
CA PRO A 83 -18.62 -4.87 9.29
C PRO A 83 -18.07 -3.59 8.64
N ARG A 84 -18.93 -2.88 7.91
CA ARG A 84 -18.63 -1.51 7.49
C ARG A 84 -18.34 -0.67 8.73
N ASP A 85 -17.40 0.27 8.62
CA ASP A 85 -17.01 1.21 9.68
C ASP A 85 -16.29 0.57 10.89
N ALA A 86 -15.97 -0.72 10.82
CA ALA A 86 -15.12 -1.36 11.83
C ALA A 86 -13.75 -0.68 11.89
N ASP A 87 -13.24 -0.43 13.10
CA ASP A 87 -11.83 -0.10 13.32
C ASP A 87 -10.99 -1.36 13.09
N LEU A 88 -10.09 -1.29 12.12
CA LEU A 88 -9.21 -2.38 11.70
C LEU A 88 -7.75 -1.96 11.88
N ARG A 89 -6.87 -2.94 12.04
CA ARG A 89 -5.42 -2.75 12.10
C ARG A 89 -4.79 -3.30 10.85
N PHE A 90 -4.04 -2.47 10.13
CA PHE A 90 -3.21 -2.87 9.01
C PHE A 90 -1.79 -3.09 9.53
N HIS A 91 -1.26 -4.30 9.36
CA HIS A 91 0.09 -4.66 9.77
C HIS A 91 0.94 -5.00 8.54
N ALA A 92 2.17 -4.50 8.50
CA ALA A 92 3.18 -4.92 7.54
C ALA A 92 4.53 -5.10 8.22
N ALA A 93 5.25 -6.16 7.88
CA ALA A 93 6.55 -6.45 8.47
C ALA A 93 7.52 -7.08 7.48
N TYR A 94 8.80 -6.79 7.66
CA TYR A 94 9.86 -7.50 6.97
C TYR A 94 10.03 -8.91 7.55
N ALA A 95 10.28 -9.88 6.68
CA ALA A 95 10.45 -11.28 7.01
C ALA A 95 11.72 -11.84 6.33
N VAL A 96 12.27 -12.89 6.93
CA VAL A 96 13.48 -13.61 6.47
C VAL A 96 14.71 -12.71 6.41
N GLU A 97 15.54 -12.77 7.46
CA GLU A 97 16.83 -12.10 7.48
C GLU A 97 17.77 -12.62 6.38
N THR A 98 18.59 -11.73 5.85
CA THR A 98 19.62 -12.07 4.86
C THR A 98 20.83 -11.14 4.98
N ASP A 99 21.99 -11.69 4.65
CA ASP A 99 23.25 -10.95 4.53
C ASP A 99 23.73 -10.86 3.06
N GLU A 100 22.89 -11.20 2.07
CA GLU A 100 23.30 -11.28 0.65
C GLU A 100 23.78 -9.93 0.09
N TYR A 101 23.12 -8.84 0.49
CA TYR A 101 23.50 -7.49 0.06
C TYR A 101 24.65 -6.93 0.92
N GLY A 102 24.61 -7.15 2.23
CA GLY A 102 25.77 -7.00 3.11
C GLY A 102 26.31 -5.56 3.20
N HIS A 103 25.44 -4.56 3.05
CA HIS A 103 25.84 -3.15 3.16
C HIS A 103 26.05 -2.73 4.61
N GLY A 104 25.20 -3.21 5.53
CA GLY A 104 25.38 -3.03 6.98
C GLY A 104 25.30 -1.58 7.45
N VAL A 105 24.50 -0.74 6.79
CA VAL A 105 24.35 0.67 7.21
C VAL A 105 23.54 0.83 8.48
N LEU A 106 22.56 -0.06 8.72
CA LEU A 106 21.64 -0.03 9.86
C LEU A 106 22.17 -0.78 11.08
N GLY A 107 23.44 -0.61 11.43
CA GLY A 107 24.03 -1.25 12.60
C GLY A 107 24.00 -2.77 12.54
N GLY A 108 23.47 -3.41 13.59
CA GLY A 108 23.31 -4.85 13.68
C GLY A 108 22.08 -5.40 12.95
N LEU A 109 21.22 -4.54 12.40
CA LEU A 109 20.05 -4.97 11.64
C LEU A 109 20.48 -5.52 10.27
N LYS A 110 20.17 -6.80 10.06
CA LYS A 110 20.33 -7.45 8.76
C LYS A 110 19.26 -7.01 7.77
N ASP A 111 19.57 -7.13 6.50
CA ASP A 111 18.58 -6.89 5.45
C ASP A 111 17.51 -7.99 5.46
N ALA A 112 16.37 -7.76 4.80
CA ALA A 112 15.29 -8.75 4.74
C ALA A 112 14.97 -9.18 3.30
N LYS A 113 14.43 -10.39 3.13
CA LYS A 113 14.04 -10.95 1.83
C LYS A 113 12.56 -10.85 1.50
N ALA A 114 11.73 -10.69 2.51
CA ALA A 114 10.30 -10.74 2.34
C ALA A 114 9.57 -9.62 3.08
N LEU A 115 8.36 -9.36 2.62
CA LEU A 115 7.36 -8.50 3.23
C LEU A 115 6.12 -9.35 3.47
N THR A 116 5.55 -9.26 4.67
CA THR A 116 4.26 -9.87 5.02
C THR A 116 3.28 -8.79 5.43
N ILE A 117 2.01 -8.91 5.01
CA ILE A 117 0.96 -7.92 5.23
C ILE A 117 -0.32 -8.64 5.66
N HIS A 118 -0.93 -8.24 6.77
CA HIS A 118 -2.23 -8.76 7.21
C HIS A 118 -3.07 -7.67 7.88
N VAL A 119 -4.37 -7.91 8.04
CA VAL A 119 -5.28 -7.03 8.78
C VAL A 119 -5.89 -7.84 9.89
N SER A 120 -6.04 -7.20 11.03
CA SER A 120 -6.73 -7.73 12.19
C SER A 120 -7.79 -6.74 12.66
N ARG A 121 -8.59 -7.18 13.62
CA ARG A 121 -9.52 -6.31 14.34
C ARG A 121 -9.11 -6.28 15.81
N PRO A 122 -9.05 -5.11 16.46
CA PRO A 122 -8.76 -5.04 17.89
C PRO A 122 -9.68 -5.94 18.72
N GLY A 123 -9.09 -6.78 19.57
CA GLY A 123 -9.81 -7.74 20.41
C GLY A 123 -10.23 -9.04 19.73
N ASP A 124 -9.93 -9.22 18.44
CA ASP A 124 -10.12 -10.47 17.70
C ASP A 124 -8.75 -11.09 17.41
N PRO A 125 -8.47 -12.34 17.83
CA PRO A 125 -7.18 -12.97 17.57
C PRO A 125 -6.98 -13.37 16.10
N ARG A 126 -8.02 -13.28 15.27
CA ARG A 126 -7.94 -13.67 13.86
C ARG A 126 -7.31 -12.56 13.02
N ILE A 127 -6.48 -12.97 12.07
CA ILE A 127 -5.96 -12.13 11.01
C ILE A 127 -6.50 -12.58 9.65
N THR A 128 -6.49 -11.68 8.67
CA THR A 128 -6.59 -12.09 7.27
C THR A 128 -5.41 -12.96 6.88
N CYS A 129 -5.59 -13.83 5.90
CA CYS A 129 -4.49 -14.49 5.20
C CYS A 129 -3.38 -13.49 4.85
N PRO A 130 -2.14 -13.70 5.33
CA PRO A 130 -1.05 -12.80 5.00
C PRO A 130 -0.81 -12.74 3.50
N ALA A 131 -0.73 -11.53 2.96
CA ALA A 131 -0.21 -11.28 1.63
C ALA A 131 1.30 -11.09 1.72
N GLU A 132 2.05 -11.65 0.78
CA GLU A 132 3.49 -11.76 0.91
C GLU A 132 4.20 -11.41 -0.40
N ALA A 133 5.30 -10.67 -0.30
CA ALA A 133 6.23 -10.42 -1.39
C ALA A 133 7.61 -10.95 -1.03
N THR A 134 8.27 -11.63 -1.97
CA THR A 134 9.64 -12.13 -1.82
C THR A 134 10.51 -11.51 -2.89
N LEU A 135 11.64 -10.93 -2.50
CA LEU A 135 12.57 -10.33 -3.44
C LEU A 135 13.44 -11.41 -4.12
N PRO A 136 13.80 -11.22 -5.40
CA PRO A 136 14.70 -12.14 -6.11
C PRO A 136 16.13 -12.10 -5.53
N PRO A 137 17.00 -13.04 -5.94
CA PRO A 137 18.43 -12.95 -5.67
C PRO A 137 19.00 -11.58 -6.08
N GLY A 138 19.94 -11.06 -5.30
CA GLY A 138 20.57 -9.76 -5.50
C GLY A 138 19.72 -8.56 -5.10
N ALA A 139 18.52 -8.76 -4.55
CA ALA A 139 17.67 -7.70 -4.02
C ALA A 139 17.27 -7.95 -2.56
N VAL A 140 17.20 -6.88 -1.76
CA VAL A 140 16.82 -6.93 -0.35
C VAL A 140 15.95 -5.75 0.02
N PHE A 141 15.14 -5.90 1.07
CA PHE A 141 14.54 -4.78 1.78
C PHE A 141 15.58 -4.25 2.77
N GLU A 142 16.09 -3.06 2.50
CA GLU A 142 17.14 -2.39 3.28
C GLU A 142 16.50 -1.24 4.07
N ASP A 143 15.78 -1.57 5.14
CA ASP A 143 15.13 -0.59 6.03
C ASP A 143 14.85 -1.23 7.40
N ILE A 144 14.49 -0.41 8.39
CA ILE A 144 14.17 -0.87 9.76
C ILE A 144 12.80 -1.54 9.79
N ALA A 145 11.77 -0.85 9.32
CA ALA A 145 10.41 -1.34 9.20
C ALA A 145 9.74 -0.68 7.99
N PRO A 146 8.70 -1.28 7.38
CA PRO A 146 7.93 -0.60 6.36
C PRO A 146 7.24 0.64 6.93
N HIS A 147 6.99 1.66 6.09
CA HIS A 147 6.13 2.80 6.47
C HIS A 147 4.72 2.61 5.92
N LEU A 148 3.71 3.05 6.66
CA LEU A 148 2.29 2.88 6.30
C LEU A 148 1.62 4.23 6.16
N ALA A 149 0.94 4.46 5.04
CA ALA A 149 0.15 5.66 4.79
C ALA A 149 -0.93 5.36 3.74
N ASP A 150 -2.11 5.96 3.88
CA ASP A 150 -3.10 6.02 2.81
C ASP A 150 -2.61 7.04 1.79
N LEU A 151 -2.06 6.57 0.66
CA LEU A 151 -1.38 7.40 -0.33
C LEU A 151 -2.32 7.84 -1.45
N ASP A 152 -3.36 7.06 -1.77
CA ASP A 152 -4.35 7.41 -2.79
C ASP A 152 -5.64 8.03 -2.24
N GLY A 153 -5.79 8.09 -0.92
CA GLY A 153 -6.92 8.72 -0.23
C GLY A 153 -8.18 7.86 -0.21
N ASP A 154 -8.08 6.55 -0.48
CA ASP A 154 -9.24 5.65 -0.49
C ASP A 154 -9.66 5.17 0.91
N GLY A 155 -8.84 5.42 1.94
CA GLY A 155 -9.02 5.00 3.33
C GLY A 155 -8.25 3.75 3.74
N LEU A 156 -7.59 3.06 2.81
CA LEU A 156 -6.74 1.89 3.06
C LEU A 156 -5.27 2.30 3.01
N PRO A 157 -4.43 1.89 3.98
CA PRO A 157 -3.01 2.16 3.89
C PRO A 157 -2.31 1.34 2.78
N GLU A 158 -1.39 2.00 2.07
CA GLU A 158 -0.31 1.39 1.31
C GLU A 158 0.92 1.16 2.19
N VAL A 159 1.84 0.32 1.69
CA VAL A 159 3.14 0.05 2.30
C VAL A 159 4.25 0.69 1.49
N ILE A 160 5.05 1.52 2.14
CA ILE A 160 6.28 2.10 1.60
C ILE A 160 7.47 1.28 2.12
N ALA A 161 8.32 0.84 1.20
CA ALA A 161 9.51 0.06 1.52
C ALA A 161 10.74 0.56 0.75
N VAL A 162 11.93 0.26 1.28
CA VAL A 162 13.20 0.53 0.58
C VAL A 162 13.76 -0.78 0.06
N ARG A 163 13.82 -0.90 -1.27
CA ARG A 163 14.47 -2.04 -1.91
C ARG A 163 15.82 -1.64 -2.44
N SER A 164 16.85 -2.40 -2.07
CA SER A 164 18.20 -2.27 -2.60
C SER A 164 18.57 -3.43 -3.49
N THR A 165 19.35 -3.16 -4.53
CA THR A 165 19.90 -4.19 -5.40
C THR A 165 21.42 -4.10 -5.48
N VAL A 166 22.04 -5.25 -5.74
CA VAL A 166 23.50 -5.37 -5.90
C VAL A 166 24.08 -4.58 -7.07
N ASN A 167 23.25 -4.13 -8.02
CA ASN A 167 23.68 -3.37 -9.19
C ASN A 167 23.34 -1.89 -9.05
N ASP A 168 22.11 -1.56 -8.66
CA ASP A 168 21.55 -0.21 -8.81
C ASP A 168 21.37 0.54 -7.47
N GLY A 169 21.65 -0.12 -6.34
CA GLY A 169 21.40 0.44 -5.01
C GLY A 169 19.90 0.52 -4.69
N ALA A 170 19.55 1.43 -3.79
CA ALA A 170 18.20 1.58 -3.26
C ALA A 170 17.26 2.27 -4.23
N ARG A 171 15.98 1.95 -4.08
CA ARG A 171 14.84 2.74 -4.55
C ARG A 171 13.71 2.62 -3.53
N LEU A 172 12.80 3.58 -3.58
CA LEU A 172 11.56 3.52 -2.82
C LEU A 172 10.53 2.73 -3.63
N GLU A 173 9.79 1.85 -2.97
CA GLU A 173 8.73 1.04 -3.56
C GLU A 173 7.44 1.20 -2.75
N ILE A 174 6.30 1.20 -3.44
CA ILE A 174 4.96 1.24 -2.85
C ILE A 174 4.26 -0.08 -3.17
N TYR A 175 3.72 -0.73 -2.14
CA TYR A 175 2.97 -1.97 -2.24
C TYR A 175 1.54 -1.78 -1.75
N ASP A 176 0.60 -2.46 -2.38
CA ASP A 176 -0.78 -2.51 -1.90
C ASP A 176 -0.97 -3.52 -0.76
N ARG A 177 -2.19 -3.53 -0.22
CA ARG A 177 -2.73 -4.49 0.75
C ARG A 177 -2.46 -5.97 0.43
N ARG A 178 -2.26 -6.32 -0.85
CA ARG A 178 -2.03 -7.68 -1.34
C ARG A 178 -0.56 -7.92 -1.71
N ALA A 179 0.35 -7.08 -1.20
CA ALA A 179 1.78 -7.12 -1.45
C ALA A 179 2.15 -7.02 -2.95
N ARG A 180 1.31 -6.39 -3.77
CA ARG A 180 1.65 -6.10 -5.17
C ARG A 180 2.32 -4.74 -5.26
N LEU A 181 3.43 -4.69 -6.01
CA LEU A 181 4.13 -3.45 -6.31
C LEU A 181 3.23 -2.54 -7.17
N LEU A 182 2.95 -1.34 -6.68
CA LEU A 182 2.17 -0.31 -7.36
C LEU A 182 3.07 0.67 -8.11
N ALA A 183 4.09 1.21 -7.44
CA ALA A 183 4.99 2.22 -7.99
C ALA A 183 6.38 2.11 -7.36
N ALA A 184 7.38 2.68 -8.04
CA ALA A 184 8.73 2.79 -7.51
C ALA A 184 9.43 4.05 -8.05
N THR A 185 10.36 4.61 -7.27
CA THR A 185 11.27 5.62 -7.78
C THR A 185 12.36 4.98 -8.66
N PRO A 186 13.05 5.77 -9.51
CA PRO A 186 14.30 5.32 -10.10
C PRO A 186 15.34 4.96 -9.01
N PRO A 187 16.20 3.96 -9.24
CA PRO A 187 17.27 3.64 -8.30
C PRO A 187 18.26 4.81 -8.15
N ILE A 188 18.84 4.93 -6.96
CA ILE A 188 19.71 6.07 -6.58
C ILE A 188 21.21 5.84 -6.84
N GLY A 189 21.55 4.88 -7.69
CA GLY A 189 22.87 4.80 -8.31
C GLY A 189 23.38 3.37 -8.47
N THR A 190 24.32 3.00 -7.61
CA THR A 190 25.03 1.72 -7.66
C THR A 190 24.83 0.94 -6.36
N ARG A 191 25.39 -0.27 -6.27
CA ARG A 191 25.52 -0.99 -5.00
C ARG A 191 25.92 -0.06 -3.83
N ASN A 192 25.35 -0.31 -2.66
CA ASN A 192 25.62 0.41 -1.41
C ASN A 192 25.27 1.91 -1.48
N ARG A 193 24.29 2.27 -2.33
CA ARG A 193 23.60 3.55 -2.27
C ARG A 193 22.25 3.32 -1.60
N TRP A 194 22.08 3.90 -0.43
CA TRP A 194 20.89 3.70 0.39
C TRP A 194 20.15 5.02 0.61
N LEU A 195 18.84 4.95 0.87
CA LEU A 195 17.98 6.08 1.18
C LEU A 195 17.19 5.80 2.46
N ALA A 196 16.88 6.85 3.21
CA ALA A 196 16.23 6.74 4.50
C ALA A 196 14.91 7.53 4.51
N VAL A 197 13.80 6.86 4.70
CA VAL A 197 12.44 7.44 4.66
C VAL A 197 12.14 8.19 5.96
N LEU A 198 11.50 9.35 5.85
CA LEU A 198 11.04 10.17 6.99
C LEU A 198 9.54 10.00 7.25
N GLY A 199 8.77 9.66 6.22
CA GLY A 199 7.33 9.44 6.29
C GLY A 199 6.60 9.96 5.06
N ALA A 200 5.28 9.91 5.12
CA ALA A 200 4.39 10.43 4.08
C ALA A 200 3.25 11.27 4.68
N ALA A 201 2.93 12.38 4.02
CA ALA A 201 1.83 13.30 4.34
C ALA A 201 1.51 14.14 3.08
N ASP A 202 0.37 14.83 3.06
CA ASP A 202 0.12 15.93 2.12
C ASP A 202 0.99 17.13 2.52
N LEU A 203 2.24 17.12 2.06
CA LEU A 203 3.31 17.99 2.55
C LEU A 203 3.23 19.40 1.97
N ASP A 204 2.57 19.58 0.82
CA ASP A 204 2.35 20.88 0.21
C ASP A 204 0.89 21.37 0.18
N GLY A 205 -0.05 20.56 0.69
CA GLY A 205 -1.42 20.96 0.95
C GLY A 205 -2.33 20.93 -0.27
N ASP A 206 -1.96 20.20 -1.33
CA ASP A 206 -2.72 20.12 -2.58
C ASP A 206 -3.68 18.92 -2.64
N GLY A 207 -3.74 18.14 -1.55
CA GLY A 207 -4.60 16.98 -1.41
C GLY A 207 -4.02 15.67 -1.95
N PHE A 208 -2.78 15.68 -2.46
CA PHE A 208 -2.04 14.46 -2.78
C PHE A 208 -0.99 14.17 -1.71
N MET A 209 -0.63 12.90 -1.57
CA MET A 209 0.35 12.48 -0.57
C MET A 209 1.76 12.53 -1.14
N GLU A 210 2.67 13.12 -0.39
CA GLU A 210 4.10 13.09 -0.65
C GLU A 210 4.85 12.17 0.31
N ILE A 211 5.93 11.59 -0.20
CA ILE A 211 6.87 10.79 0.57
C ILE A 211 8.21 11.51 0.62
N ALA A 212 8.71 11.74 1.83
CA ALA A 212 9.99 12.38 2.07
C ALA A 212 11.06 11.33 2.43
N TYR A 213 12.20 11.36 1.76
CA TYR A 213 13.38 10.55 2.13
C TYR A 213 14.69 11.28 1.87
N VAL A 214 15.75 10.91 2.59
CA VAL A 214 17.10 11.40 2.30
C VAL A 214 17.83 10.42 1.38
N ASP A 215 18.23 10.89 0.20
CA ASP A 215 19.12 10.19 -0.72
C ASP A 215 20.55 10.18 -0.15
N ARG A 216 21.08 8.98 0.08
CA ARG A 216 22.44 8.72 0.60
C ARG A 216 22.76 9.62 1.78
N PRO A 217 22.17 9.38 2.98
CA PRO A 217 22.35 10.23 4.15
C PRO A 217 23.81 10.36 4.62
N HIS A 218 24.70 9.48 4.17
CA HIS A 218 26.14 9.53 4.44
C HIS A 218 26.96 10.18 3.32
N LEU A 219 26.38 10.39 2.14
CA LEU A 219 27.08 10.90 0.95
C LEU A 219 26.39 12.15 0.38
N ALA A 220 25.26 11.97 -0.31
CA ALA A 220 24.61 13.04 -1.05
C ALA A 220 23.87 14.01 -0.12
N LYS A 221 23.37 13.54 1.03
CA LYS A 221 22.71 14.37 2.06
C LYS A 221 21.68 15.32 1.44
N THR A 222 20.82 14.73 0.62
CA THR A 222 19.81 15.43 -0.17
C THR A 222 18.45 14.87 0.18
N LEU A 223 17.59 15.69 0.77
CA LEU A 223 16.18 15.39 0.96
C LEU A 223 15.48 15.42 -0.41
N ARG A 224 14.73 14.37 -0.72
CA ARG A 224 13.87 14.27 -1.90
C ARG A 224 12.43 14.12 -1.44
N ILE A 225 11.53 14.80 -2.14
CA ILE A 225 10.09 14.75 -1.89
C ILE A 225 9.42 14.29 -3.17
N TRP A 226 8.65 13.20 -3.06
CA TRP A 226 7.98 12.55 -4.18
C TRP A 226 6.49 12.52 -3.92
N ARG A 227 5.71 13.09 -4.84
CA ARG A 227 4.26 12.98 -4.84
C ARG A 227 3.83 11.65 -5.41
N TYR A 228 2.89 10.99 -4.74
CA TYR A 228 2.17 9.84 -5.26
C TYR A 228 0.81 10.28 -5.79
N ARG A 229 0.53 9.99 -7.06
CA ARG A 229 -0.73 10.34 -7.72
C ARG A 229 -1.01 9.38 -8.86
N ASP A 230 -2.24 8.87 -8.95
CA ASP A 230 -2.70 7.99 -10.03
C ASP A 230 -1.74 6.80 -10.28
N GLY A 231 -1.23 6.19 -9.21
CA GLY A 231 -0.31 5.05 -9.29
C GLY A 231 1.11 5.40 -9.73
N SER A 232 1.50 6.67 -9.72
CA SER A 232 2.81 7.15 -10.18
C SER A 232 3.52 8.02 -9.14
N LEU A 233 4.86 7.96 -9.12
CA LEU A 233 5.72 8.78 -8.26
C LEU A 233 6.40 9.88 -9.08
N THR A 234 6.18 11.14 -8.71
CA THR A 234 6.82 12.31 -9.34
C THR A 234 7.62 13.09 -8.31
N GLN A 235 8.90 13.36 -8.58
CA GLN A 235 9.72 14.16 -7.68
C GLN A 235 9.31 15.64 -7.79
N ILE A 236 8.92 16.24 -6.68
CA ILE A 236 8.51 17.65 -6.63
C ILE A 236 9.53 18.55 -5.92
N ALA A 237 10.43 17.97 -5.11
CA ALA A 237 11.49 18.73 -4.44
C ALA A 237 12.79 17.94 -4.29
N SER A 238 13.91 18.67 -4.24
CA SER A 238 15.25 18.14 -3.99
C SER A 238 16.12 19.18 -3.28
N LEU A 239 16.32 19.02 -1.97
CA LEU A 239 17.02 19.98 -1.12
C LEU A 239 18.31 19.37 -0.55
N ARG A 240 19.46 20.00 -0.83
CA ARG A 240 20.77 19.55 -0.34
C ARG A 240 21.02 20.02 1.09
N GLY A 241 22.00 19.41 1.75
CA GLY A 241 22.48 19.86 3.05
C GLY A 241 21.68 19.28 4.23
N LEU A 242 20.95 18.19 4.01
CA LEU A 242 20.06 17.56 4.98
C LEU A 242 20.36 16.06 5.12
N THR A 243 20.28 15.53 6.33
CA THR A 243 20.52 14.11 6.63
C THR A 243 19.65 13.63 7.79
N ASN A 244 19.47 12.33 7.89
CA ASN A 244 18.65 11.68 8.91
C ASN A 244 19.27 10.36 9.42
N HIS A 245 20.51 10.05 9.09
CA HIS A 245 21.11 8.78 9.52
C HIS A 245 22.64 8.79 9.56
N ARG A 246 23.24 8.19 10.60
CA ARG A 246 24.67 7.87 10.68
C ARG A 246 24.86 6.36 10.52
N ILE A 247 25.95 5.97 9.86
CA ILE A 247 26.28 4.55 9.70
C ILE A 247 26.38 3.89 11.07
N GLY A 248 25.68 2.78 11.24
CA GLY A 248 25.66 2.00 12.48
C GLY A 248 24.47 2.31 13.39
N GLU A 249 23.64 3.31 13.08
CA GLU A 249 22.41 3.57 13.82
C GLU A 249 21.32 2.56 13.43
N GLU A 250 20.55 2.10 14.40
CA GLU A 250 19.39 1.21 14.20
C GLU A 250 18.08 2.01 14.29
N PHE A 251 18.14 3.30 13.98
CA PHE A 251 17.01 4.23 13.98
C PHE A 251 17.21 5.30 12.91
N ILE A 252 16.12 5.88 12.42
CA ILE A 252 16.16 7.06 11.55
C ILE A 252 15.93 8.31 12.38
N THR A 253 16.80 9.30 12.23
CA THR A 253 16.71 10.59 12.93
C THR A 253 15.67 11.49 12.26
N GLY A 254 14.62 11.86 12.98
CA GLY A 254 13.61 12.80 12.49
C GLY A 254 12.33 12.10 12.04
N GLY A 255 11.52 12.81 11.27
CA GLY A 255 10.22 12.34 10.82
C GLY A 255 9.30 13.50 10.47
N LEU A 256 8.01 13.20 10.28
CA LEU A 256 6.98 14.20 10.06
C LEU A 256 6.32 14.60 11.39
N ARG A 257 5.89 15.87 11.49
CA ARG A 257 5.02 16.36 12.57
C ARG A 257 3.96 17.28 11.99
N ASP A 258 2.83 17.44 12.68
CA ASP A 258 1.89 18.52 12.44
C ASP A 258 1.54 19.18 13.79
N CYS A 259 1.84 20.47 13.92
CA CYS A 259 1.60 21.24 15.13
C CYS A 259 0.35 22.14 15.03
N GLY A 260 -0.53 21.89 14.05
CA GLY A 260 -1.77 22.62 13.81
C GLY A 260 -1.71 23.62 12.64
N SER A 261 -0.57 23.70 11.94
CA SER A 261 -0.36 24.61 10.81
C SER A 261 0.00 23.85 9.53
N GLY A 262 -0.31 22.56 9.48
CA GLY A 262 0.10 21.65 8.42
C GLY A 262 1.38 20.89 8.76
N PRO A 263 1.73 19.88 7.94
CA PRO A 263 2.86 19.01 8.20
C PRO A 263 4.21 19.70 7.97
N GLU A 264 5.19 19.31 8.78
CA GLU A 264 6.59 19.71 8.68
C GLU A 264 7.49 18.47 8.72
N ILE A 265 8.60 18.52 7.98
CA ILE A 265 9.66 17.52 8.04
C ILE A 265 10.71 17.97 9.04
N ILE A 266 11.04 17.13 10.02
CA ILE A 266 12.09 17.35 11.00
C ILE A 266 13.25 16.40 10.72
N LEU A 267 14.45 16.94 10.59
CA LEU A 267 15.68 16.17 10.33
C LEU A 267 16.93 16.95 10.74
N ALA A 268 18.12 16.41 10.47
CA ALA A 268 19.38 17.07 10.77
C ALA A 268 19.93 17.83 9.56
N SER A 269 20.66 18.91 9.84
CA SER A 269 21.61 19.50 8.89
C SER A 269 22.74 18.51 8.53
N ALA A 270 23.31 18.63 7.34
CA ALA A 270 24.32 17.70 6.81
C ALA A 270 25.59 17.56 7.66
N ASP A 271 25.94 18.59 8.43
CA ASP A 271 27.07 18.60 9.35
C ASP A 271 26.68 18.17 10.79
N TRP A 272 25.42 17.79 10.98
CA TRP A 272 24.83 17.39 12.26
C TRP A 272 24.93 18.44 13.37
N ARG A 273 24.98 19.74 13.02
CA ARG A 273 25.03 20.81 14.03
C ARG A 273 23.66 21.32 14.44
N GLN A 274 22.67 21.23 13.57
CA GLN A 274 21.33 21.78 13.77
C GLN A 274 20.24 20.73 13.56
N VAL A 275 19.19 20.82 14.37
CA VAL A 275 17.85 20.31 14.02
C VAL A 275 17.23 21.29 13.02
N VAL A 276 16.69 20.77 11.93
CA VAL A 276 16.09 21.54 10.84
C VAL A 276 14.62 21.14 10.70
N ALA A 277 13.74 22.13 10.59
CA ALA A 277 12.38 21.95 10.10
C ALA A 277 12.29 22.39 8.63
N LEU A 278 11.56 21.63 7.82
CA LEU A 278 11.17 22.01 6.47
C LEU A 278 9.65 22.03 6.37
N ARG A 279 9.09 23.08 5.77
CA ARG A 279 7.67 23.23 5.47
C ARG A 279 7.49 23.78 4.07
N HIS A 280 6.36 23.49 3.44
CA HIS A 280 5.92 24.18 2.23
C HIS A 280 5.05 25.40 2.60
N ASP A 281 5.39 26.57 2.06
CA ASP A 281 4.63 27.82 2.18
C ASP A 281 4.90 28.66 0.93
N ASP A 282 4.10 28.42 -0.12
CA ASP A 282 4.35 28.74 -1.54
C ASP A 282 5.62 28.12 -2.15
N GLU A 283 6.68 27.95 -1.35
CA GLU A 283 7.93 27.29 -1.68
C GLU A 283 8.41 26.43 -0.49
N TRP A 284 9.37 25.54 -0.73
CA TRP A 284 10.01 24.75 0.33
C TRP A 284 10.98 25.60 1.16
N GLN A 285 10.66 25.81 2.43
CA GLN A 285 11.43 26.65 3.33
C GLN A 285 12.03 25.85 4.49
N SER A 286 13.35 25.94 4.67
CA SER A 286 14.07 25.31 5.77
C SER A 286 14.38 26.30 6.89
N ARG A 287 14.20 25.88 8.14
CA ARG A 287 14.50 26.67 9.34
C ARG A 287 15.31 25.84 10.34
N ALA A 288 16.41 26.39 10.83
CA ALA A 288 17.12 25.81 11.96
C ALA A 288 16.32 26.02 13.24
N LEU A 289 16.09 24.94 13.99
CA LEU A 289 15.40 24.96 15.29
C LEU A 289 16.35 25.11 16.47
N GLY A 290 17.64 24.84 16.26
CA GLY A 290 18.69 24.91 17.27
C GLY A 290 19.68 23.76 17.19
N ALA A 291 20.60 23.71 18.17
CA ALA A 291 21.67 22.73 18.20
C ALA A 291 21.16 21.28 18.17
N PHE A 292 21.83 20.43 17.39
CA PHE A 292 21.45 19.03 17.25
C PHE A 292 21.67 18.24 18.55
N SER A 293 20.62 17.54 18.97
CA SER A 293 20.68 16.45 19.95
C SER A 293 19.46 15.55 19.77
N ALA A 294 19.53 14.29 20.22
CA ALA A 294 18.37 13.39 20.18
C ALA A 294 17.16 13.99 20.94
N GLY A 295 17.40 14.64 22.08
CA GLY A 295 16.37 15.32 22.86
C GLY A 295 15.74 16.51 22.12
N ALA A 296 16.54 17.28 21.36
CA ALA A 296 16.03 18.39 20.56
C ALA A 296 15.17 17.89 19.38
N VAL A 297 15.57 16.79 18.72
CA VAL A 297 14.76 16.17 17.65
C VAL A 297 13.42 15.67 18.22
N ALA A 298 13.44 14.97 19.37
CA ALA A 298 12.22 14.49 20.02
C ALA A 298 11.30 15.66 20.48
N ALA A 299 11.88 16.73 21.02
CA ALA A 299 11.13 17.93 21.39
C ALA A 299 10.51 18.62 20.16
N ALA A 300 11.23 18.66 19.04
CA ALA A 300 10.72 19.16 17.78
C ALA A 300 9.56 18.30 17.27
N LEU A 301 9.73 16.99 17.13
CA LEU A 301 8.67 16.08 16.68
C LEU A 301 7.40 16.15 17.55
N SER A 302 7.55 16.42 18.86
CA SER A 302 6.42 16.57 19.80
C SER A 302 5.87 18.01 19.91
N CYS A 303 6.19 18.89 18.97
CA CYS A 303 5.71 20.28 18.93
C CYS A 303 6.05 21.13 20.17
N LYS A 304 7.12 20.77 20.91
CA LYS A 304 7.58 21.51 22.10
C LYS A 304 8.53 22.66 21.77
N THR A 305 9.06 22.69 20.56
CA THR A 305 9.89 23.80 20.05
C THR A 305 9.12 24.54 18.96
N ARG A 306 8.87 25.84 19.15
CA ARG A 306 8.31 26.70 18.09
C ARG A 306 9.43 27.23 17.23
#